data_AF-A0AAC9W6K7-F1
#
_entry.id   AF-A0AAC9W6K7-F1
#
_cell.length_a   1.000
_cell.length_b   1.000
_cell.length_c   1.000
_cell.angle_alpha   90.00
_cell.angle_beta   90.00
_cell.angle_gamma   90.00
#
_symmetry.space_group_name_H-M   'P 1'
#
loop_
_entity.id
_entity.type
_entity.pdbx_description
1 polymer ?
#
loop_
_entity_poly.entity_id
_entity_poly.type
_entity_poly.pdbx_seq_one_letter_code
_entity_poly.pdbx_strand_id
1 'polypeptide(L)'
;MKRRITFSLIVLVLLIIGALGFILITNDKSNSTNESAKKTSISSSKEVAKKKDLPDAKQSDWDLVLVSRKSPKDEMNPTLATVNGIQVDQRIASEVQQFLAAAQQISPAEHLISGYRSVSYQEGLYQSYVQAEMNGQGTVNSSGNPISEEEAIKNVQTYSQPPRSSEHQTGLAIDMSNIDSLNESQYAKQVAAIAPKYGFVLRFPEGKKAETGIGYEDWHFRYVGLENAKYMTEHNLTLEEYLKLLPA
;
A
#
# COMPACT_ATOMS: atom_id res chain seq x y z
N MET A 1 -30.41 19.81 38.85
CA MET A 1 -30.79 20.51 37.61
C MET A 1 -29.89 19.98 36.48
N LYS A 2 -30.33 18.97 35.73
CA LYS A 2 -29.52 18.28 34.70
C LYS A 2 -29.62 19.05 33.38
N ARG A 3 -28.50 19.60 32.89
CA ARG A 3 -28.41 20.23 31.56
C ARG A 3 -28.24 19.13 30.51
N ARG A 4 -29.17 19.05 29.56
CA ARG A 4 -29.08 18.20 28.37
C ARG A 4 -28.31 18.96 27.29
N ILE A 5 -27.22 18.39 26.80
CA ILE A 5 -26.48 18.89 25.63
C ILE A 5 -27.00 18.11 24.43
N THR A 6 -27.62 18.81 23.49
CA THR A 6 -28.08 18.27 22.21
C THR A 6 -26.92 18.26 21.22
N PHE A 7 -26.56 17.08 20.71
CA PHE A 7 -25.66 16.93 19.57
C PHE A 7 -26.49 16.99 18.28
N SER A 8 -26.23 17.98 17.43
CA SER A 8 -26.81 18.06 16.09
C SER A 8 -26.04 17.13 15.16
N LEU A 9 -26.72 16.09 14.69
CA LEU A 9 -26.27 15.14 13.69
C LEU A 9 -26.54 15.75 12.30
N ILE A 10 -25.51 16.05 11.51
CA ILE A 10 -25.66 16.38 10.09
C ILE A 10 -25.35 15.11 9.29
N VAL A 11 -26.43 14.49 8.81
CA VAL A 11 -26.41 13.36 7.88
C VAL A 11 -26.58 13.93 6.47
N LEU A 12 -25.57 13.78 5.62
CA LEU A 12 -25.71 14.07 4.19
C LEU A 12 -25.91 12.76 3.43
N VAL A 13 -27.17 12.49 3.08
CA VAL A 13 -27.58 11.46 2.12
C VAL A 13 -27.56 12.09 0.73
N LEU A 14 -26.86 11.47 -0.23
CA LEU A 14 -27.10 11.70 -1.65
C LEU A 14 -27.50 10.37 -2.32
N LEU A 15 -28.77 10.34 -2.69
CA LEU A 15 -29.43 9.36 -3.55
C LEU A 15 -29.16 9.68 -5.02
N ILE A 16 -28.81 8.69 -5.83
CA ILE A 16 -29.16 8.66 -7.25
C ILE A 16 -29.75 7.28 -7.57
N ILE A 17 -30.99 7.27 -8.06
CA ILE A 17 -31.77 6.09 -8.48
C ILE A 17 -31.95 6.12 -10.01
N GLY A 18 -31.63 4.98 -10.65
CA GLY A 18 -32.36 4.34 -11.77
C GLY A 18 -32.22 4.93 -13.19
N ALA A 19 -32.29 4.18 -14.29
CA ALA A 19 -32.45 2.75 -14.55
C ALA A 19 -32.16 2.46 -16.06
N LEU A 20 -31.80 1.20 -16.35
CA LEU A 20 -32.06 0.36 -17.55
C LEU A 20 -32.71 1.02 -18.78
N GLY A 21 -32.36 0.78 -20.05
CA GLY A 21 -31.54 -0.21 -20.74
C GLY A 21 -32.05 -0.30 -22.19
N PHE A 22 -31.21 -0.62 -23.19
CA PHE A 22 -31.68 -1.24 -24.44
C PHE A 22 -30.52 -1.97 -25.14
N ILE A 23 -30.66 -3.29 -25.21
CA ILE A 23 -29.86 -4.20 -26.04
C ILE A 23 -30.53 -4.22 -27.42
N LEU A 24 -29.78 -3.91 -28.48
CA LEU A 24 -30.13 -4.33 -29.83
C LEU A 24 -29.00 -5.17 -30.40
N ILE A 25 -29.33 -6.45 -30.55
CA ILE A 25 -28.60 -7.45 -31.33
C ILE A 25 -28.94 -7.20 -32.79
N THR A 26 -27.93 -7.01 -33.64
CA THR A 26 -28.01 -7.42 -35.04
C THR A 26 -26.81 -8.29 -35.37
N ASN A 27 -27.13 -9.54 -35.73
CA ASN A 27 -26.23 -10.45 -36.44
C ASN A 27 -26.01 -9.88 -37.84
N ASP A 28 -24.75 -9.83 -38.28
CA ASP A 28 -24.48 -10.04 -39.70
C ASP A 28 -23.21 -10.89 -39.88
N LYS A 29 -23.38 -11.96 -40.66
CA LYS A 29 -22.32 -12.89 -41.07
C LYS A 29 -21.85 -12.45 -42.44
N SER A 30 -20.56 -12.14 -42.59
CA SER A 30 -19.86 -12.33 -43.87
C SER A 30 -18.34 -12.36 -43.71
N ASN A 31 -17.79 -13.55 -43.95
CA ASN A 31 -16.49 -13.92 -44.53
C ASN A 31 -15.23 -13.04 -44.35
N SER A 32 -14.28 -13.64 -43.62
CA SER A 32 -12.92 -13.99 -44.05
C SER A 32 -12.16 -13.04 -44.99
N THR A 33 -11.18 -12.34 -44.42
CA THR A 33 -9.81 -12.28 -44.97
C THR A 33 -8.79 -12.26 -43.82
N ASN A 34 -7.75 -13.06 -43.99
CA ASN A 34 -6.59 -13.18 -43.11
C ASN A 34 -5.79 -11.87 -43.08
N GLU A 35 -5.61 -11.27 -41.89
CA GLU A 35 -4.44 -10.46 -41.56
C GLU A 35 -3.94 -10.83 -40.16
N SER A 36 -3.29 -11.99 -40.08
CA SER A 36 -2.34 -12.29 -39.01
C SER A 36 -1.00 -11.63 -39.38
N ALA A 37 -0.57 -10.64 -38.59
CA ALA A 37 0.82 -10.47 -38.11
C ALA A 37 1.16 -9.01 -37.76
N LYS A 38 0.75 -8.51 -36.58
CA LYS A 38 1.49 -7.42 -35.89
C LYS A 38 1.10 -7.23 -34.42
N LYS A 39 1.33 -8.23 -33.55
CA LYS A 39 1.24 -8.01 -32.09
C LYS A 39 2.34 -8.66 -31.24
N THR A 40 3.32 -9.35 -31.82
CA THR A 40 4.28 -10.16 -31.06
C THR A 40 5.67 -9.51 -30.84
N SER A 41 5.93 -8.30 -31.35
CA SER A 41 7.27 -7.67 -31.28
C SER A 41 7.44 -6.53 -30.25
N ILE A 42 6.37 -6.15 -29.54
CA ILE A 42 6.41 -5.05 -28.55
C ILE A 42 6.67 -5.56 -27.13
N SER A 43 6.28 -6.80 -26.81
CA SER A 43 6.51 -7.37 -25.46
C SER A 43 7.98 -7.74 -25.25
N SER A 44 8.62 -8.37 -26.23
CA SER A 44 10.02 -8.81 -26.12
C SER A 44 11.01 -7.65 -26.09
N SER A 45 10.72 -6.55 -26.78
CA SER A 45 11.60 -5.36 -26.78
C SER A 45 11.54 -4.58 -25.46
N LYS A 46 10.38 -4.49 -24.80
CA LYS A 46 10.26 -3.88 -23.47
C LYS A 46 10.88 -4.73 -22.37
N GLU A 47 10.78 -6.04 -22.47
CA GLU A 47 11.33 -6.97 -21.47
C GLU A 47 12.86 -7.06 -21.53
N VAL A 48 13.43 -7.04 -22.76
CA VAL A 48 14.89 -6.95 -22.96
C VAL A 48 15.44 -5.57 -22.54
N ALA A 49 14.70 -4.48 -22.80
CA ALA A 49 15.10 -3.14 -22.35
C ALA A 49 15.10 -3.03 -20.82
N LYS A 50 14.11 -3.60 -20.13
CA LYS A 50 14.08 -3.64 -18.65
C LYS A 50 15.36 -4.27 -18.08
N LYS A 51 15.86 -5.38 -18.62
CA LYS A 51 17.04 -6.05 -18.06
C LYS A 51 18.37 -5.32 -18.26
N LYS A 52 18.47 -4.37 -19.19
CA LYS A 52 19.76 -3.73 -19.52
C LYS A 52 20.22 -2.73 -18.46
N ASP A 53 19.28 -2.08 -17.79
CA ASP A 53 19.54 -1.03 -16.78
C ASP A 53 19.14 -1.49 -15.36
N LEU A 54 19.04 -2.80 -15.16
CA LEU A 54 18.69 -3.39 -13.86
C LEU A 54 19.82 -3.14 -12.84
N PRO A 55 19.52 -2.64 -11.63
CA PRO A 55 20.51 -2.47 -10.57
C PRO A 55 21.22 -3.79 -10.23
N ASP A 56 22.47 -3.70 -9.76
CA ASP A 56 23.23 -4.85 -9.23
C ASP A 56 22.71 -5.23 -7.83
N ALA A 57 21.50 -5.77 -7.81
CA ALA A 57 20.79 -6.21 -6.62
C ALA A 57 20.43 -7.70 -6.73
N LYS A 58 20.21 -8.32 -5.56
CA LYS A 58 19.81 -9.73 -5.43
C LYS A 58 18.55 -9.84 -4.60
N GLN A 59 17.78 -10.89 -4.83
CA GLN A 59 16.58 -11.16 -4.01
C GLN A 59 16.91 -11.31 -2.52
N SER A 60 18.13 -11.74 -2.19
CA SER A 60 18.61 -11.90 -0.82
C SER A 60 19.01 -10.59 -0.13
N ASP A 61 19.04 -9.47 -0.83
CA ASP A 61 19.48 -8.20 -0.25
C ASP A 61 18.53 -7.76 0.88
N TRP A 62 19.12 -7.20 1.93
CA TRP A 62 18.43 -6.96 3.19
C TRP A 62 17.25 -5.98 3.08
N ASP A 63 17.36 -5.02 2.16
CA ASP A 63 16.36 -3.99 1.86
C ASP A 63 15.27 -4.49 0.89
N LEU A 64 15.44 -5.67 0.30
CA LEU A 64 14.52 -6.30 -0.64
C LEU A 64 13.72 -7.47 -0.07
N VAL A 65 13.78 -7.69 1.25
CA VAL A 65 12.97 -8.71 1.93
C VAL A 65 11.48 -8.55 1.62
N LEU A 66 10.84 -9.61 1.13
CA LEU A 66 9.40 -9.64 0.84
C LEU A 66 8.61 -10.19 2.04
N VAL A 67 7.79 -9.32 2.64
CA VAL A 67 6.82 -9.68 3.67
C VAL A 67 5.42 -9.42 3.13
N SER A 68 4.58 -10.46 3.11
CA SER A 68 3.18 -10.36 2.70
C SER A 68 2.41 -11.56 3.23
N ARG A 69 1.09 -11.60 3.02
CA ARG A 69 0.26 -12.78 3.37
C ARG A 69 0.73 -14.07 2.68
N LYS A 70 1.37 -13.96 1.50
CA LYS A 70 1.92 -15.11 0.75
C LYS A 70 3.39 -15.40 1.12
N SER A 71 4.04 -14.50 1.84
CA SER A 71 5.43 -14.62 2.29
C SER A 71 5.53 -14.12 3.74
N PRO A 72 4.89 -14.80 4.71
CA PRO A 72 4.97 -14.39 6.10
C PRO A 72 6.38 -14.62 6.64
N LYS A 73 6.82 -13.75 7.55
CA LYS A 73 8.13 -13.84 8.21
C LYS A 73 7.99 -13.90 9.72
N ASP A 74 8.86 -14.67 10.36
CA ASP A 74 9.10 -14.57 11.81
C ASP A 74 9.57 -13.16 12.18
N GLU A 75 9.59 -12.87 13.48
CA GLU A 75 10.14 -11.63 14.00
C GLU A 75 11.60 -11.44 13.55
N MET A 76 11.92 -10.27 12.99
CA MET A 76 13.21 -9.99 12.36
C MET A 76 14.16 -9.23 13.29
N ASN A 77 13.65 -8.61 14.35
CA ASN A 77 14.44 -7.87 15.36
C ASN A 77 15.52 -6.94 14.76
N PRO A 78 15.15 -5.98 13.88
CA PRO A 78 16.11 -5.00 13.39
C PRO A 78 16.69 -4.17 14.53
N THR A 79 17.90 -3.65 14.36
CA THR A 79 18.41 -2.60 15.26
C THR A 79 17.65 -1.31 14.95
N LEU A 80 17.07 -0.68 15.96
CA LEU A 80 16.14 0.44 15.77
C LEU A 80 16.79 1.79 16.06
N ALA A 81 16.37 2.80 15.32
CA ALA A 81 16.57 4.21 15.63
C ALA A 81 15.23 4.95 15.66
N THR A 82 15.18 6.09 16.35
CA THR A 82 13.98 6.92 16.44
C THR A 82 14.10 8.15 15.55
N VAL A 83 13.15 8.37 14.66
CA VAL A 83 13.00 9.57 13.82
C VAL A 83 11.63 10.19 14.13
N ASN A 84 11.62 11.43 14.63
CA ASN A 84 10.40 12.15 15.01
C ASN A 84 9.43 11.34 15.90
N GLY A 85 9.96 10.57 16.84
CA GLY A 85 9.16 9.75 17.77
C GLY A 85 8.74 8.39 17.22
N ILE A 86 9.01 8.10 15.95
CA ILE A 86 8.71 6.81 15.30
C ILE A 86 9.97 5.97 15.21
N GLN A 87 9.89 4.69 15.58
CA GLN A 87 11.00 3.75 15.45
C GLN A 87 11.07 3.23 14.01
N VAL A 88 12.28 3.11 13.46
CA VAL A 88 12.56 2.53 12.14
C VAL A 88 13.85 1.69 12.23
N ASP A 89 14.14 0.86 11.21
CA ASP A 89 15.45 0.24 11.10
C ASP A 89 16.54 1.32 11.06
N GLN A 90 17.56 1.19 11.92
CA GLN A 90 18.63 2.18 12.05
C GLN A 90 19.32 2.47 10.70
N ARG A 91 19.36 1.49 9.79
CA ARG A 91 19.99 1.62 8.47
C ARG A 91 19.28 2.58 7.53
N ILE A 92 18.01 2.91 7.79
CA ILE A 92 17.22 3.82 6.94
C ILE A 92 16.91 5.16 7.61
N ALA A 93 17.40 5.38 8.84
CA ALA A 93 17.00 6.52 9.65
C ALA A 93 17.32 7.87 8.99
N SER A 94 18.45 7.97 8.30
CA SER A 94 18.83 9.20 7.58
C SER A 94 17.91 9.47 6.41
N GLU A 95 17.56 8.43 5.65
CA GLU A 95 16.71 8.49 4.48
C GLU A 95 15.26 8.81 4.86
N VAL A 96 14.76 8.25 5.97
CA VAL A 96 13.44 8.64 6.54
C VAL A 96 13.44 10.13 6.89
N GLN A 97 14.47 10.63 7.58
CA GLN A 97 14.56 12.04 7.96
C GLN A 97 14.60 12.97 6.73
N GLN A 98 15.38 12.61 5.72
CA GLN A 98 15.50 13.39 4.48
C GLN A 98 14.21 13.36 3.65
N PHE A 99 13.59 12.19 3.54
CA PHE A 99 12.32 12.04 2.81
C PHE A 99 11.21 12.84 3.49
N LEU A 100 11.07 12.74 4.80
CA LEU A 100 10.10 13.52 5.56
C LEU A 100 10.33 15.03 5.39
N ALA A 101 11.58 15.50 5.53
CA ALA A 101 11.89 16.92 5.37
C ALA A 101 11.54 17.44 3.97
N ALA A 102 11.70 16.62 2.93
CA ALA A 102 11.33 16.95 1.57
C ALA A 102 9.80 16.89 1.33
N ALA A 103 9.11 15.92 1.91
CA ALA A 103 7.65 15.86 1.91
C ALA A 103 7.03 17.09 2.60
N GLN A 104 7.66 17.57 3.68
CA GLN A 104 7.26 18.80 4.37
C GLN A 104 7.44 20.08 3.54
N GLN A 105 8.29 20.06 2.49
CA GLN A 105 8.34 21.17 1.52
C GLN A 105 7.13 21.17 0.56
N ILE A 106 6.49 20.01 0.37
CA ILE A 106 5.26 19.87 -0.44
C ILE A 106 4.04 20.23 0.42
N SER A 107 3.97 19.68 1.62
CA SER A 107 2.92 19.98 2.60
C SER A 107 3.54 20.03 4.00
N PRO A 108 3.60 21.20 4.66
CA PRO A 108 4.21 21.34 5.99
C PRO A 108 3.59 20.46 7.09
N ALA A 109 2.39 19.93 6.88
CA ALA A 109 1.70 19.03 7.80
C ALA A 109 2.08 17.54 7.64
N GLU A 110 2.90 17.20 6.64
CA GLU A 110 3.45 15.84 6.48
C GLU A 110 4.19 15.41 7.76
N HIS A 111 3.82 14.23 8.26
CA HIS A 111 4.39 13.64 9.46
C HIS A 111 4.39 12.12 9.37
N LEU A 112 5.26 11.50 10.17
CA LEU A 112 5.28 10.04 10.30
C LEU A 112 4.13 9.61 11.21
N ILE A 113 3.32 8.67 10.72
CA ILE A 113 2.20 8.06 11.45
C ILE A 113 2.69 6.78 12.12
N SER A 114 3.44 5.96 11.41
CA SER A 114 3.90 4.66 11.91
C SER A 114 5.21 4.21 11.26
N GLY A 115 5.92 3.31 11.93
CA GLY A 115 7.20 2.74 11.50
C GLY A 115 7.30 1.28 11.94
N TYR A 116 8.39 0.90 12.60
CA TYR A 116 8.56 -0.45 13.12
C TYR A 116 7.41 -0.89 14.03
N ARG A 117 6.92 -2.10 13.79
CA ARG A 117 5.95 -2.82 14.63
C ARG A 117 6.40 -4.25 14.79
N SER A 118 6.66 -4.69 16.03
CA SER A 118 6.95 -6.11 16.29
C SER A 118 5.76 -7.00 15.89
N VAL A 119 6.03 -8.27 15.64
CA VAL A 119 4.99 -9.28 15.37
C VAL A 119 3.98 -9.34 16.51
N SER A 120 4.45 -9.27 17.77
CA SER A 120 3.58 -9.28 18.96
C SER A 120 2.71 -8.03 19.07
N TYR A 121 3.25 -6.85 18.74
CA TYR A 121 2.48 -5.62 18.72
C TYR A 121 1.42 -5.66 17.61
N GLN A 122 1.80 -6.15 16.43
CA GLN A 122 0.88 -6.33 15.31
C GLN A 122 -0.23 -7.32 15.64
N GLU A 123 0.06 -8.40 16.38
CA GLU A 123 -0.96 -9.34 16.86
C GLU A 123 -1.97 -8.63 17.77
N GLY A 124 -1.51 -7.87 18.76
CA GLY A 124 -2.38 -7.10 19.66
C GLY A 124 -3.27 -6.10 18.90
N LEU A 125 -2.71 -5.35 17.94
CA LEU A 125 -3.47 -4.45 17.08
C LEU A 125 -4.48 -5.19 16.22
N TYR A 126 -4.08 -6.28 15.60
CA TYR A 126 -4.95 -7.04 14.71
C TYR A 126 -6.17 -7.59 15.47
N GLN A 127 -5.95 -8.14 16.67
CA GLN A 127 -7.04 -8.63 17.50
C GLN A 127 -7.95 -7.51 18.02
N SER A 128 -7.40 -6.34 18.35
CA SER A 128 -8.24 -5.20 18.75
C SER A 128 -9.13 -4.71 17.61
N TYR A 129 -8.62 -4.71 16.37
CA TYR A 129 -9.40 -4.40 15.19
C TYR A 129 -10.49 -5.43 14.91
N VAL A 130 -10.19 -6.73 15.02
CA VAL A 130 -11.20 -7.79 14.86
C VAL A 130 -12.32 -7.60 15.87
N GLN A 131 -11.96 -7.33 17.14
CA GLN A 131 -12.94 -7.10 18.19
C GLN A 131 -13.79 -5.83 17.95
N ALA A 132 -13.17 -4.75 17.45
CA ALA A 132 -13.89 -3.52 17.11
C ALA A 132 -14.89 -3.75 15.97
N GLU A 133 -14.47 -4.43 14.90
CA GLU A 133 -15.33 -4.83 13.78
C GLU A 133 -16.49 -5.72 14.26
N MET A 134 -16.22 -6.73 15.09
CA MET A 134 -17.23 -7.60 15.69
C MET A 134 -18.26 -6.84 16.51
N ASN A 135 -17.92 -5.70 17.09
CA ASN A 135 -18.80 -4.91 17.96
C ASN A 135 -19.52 -3.77 17.21
N GLY A 136 -19.32 -3.63 15.90
CA GLY A 136 -19.88 -2.50 15.14
C GLY A 136 -19.22 -1.16 15.44
N GLN A 137 -17.96 -1.19 15.90
CA GLN A 137 -17.13 -0.02 16.23
C GLN A 137 -15.84 0.02 15.39
N GLY A 138 -15.77 -0.80 14.35
CA GLY A 138 -14.61 -0.93 13.47
C GLY A 138 -14.57 0.14 12.39
N THR A 139 -13.58 0.00 11.50
CA THR A 139 -13.37 0.89 10.35
C THR A 139 -14.41 0.62 9.26
N VAL A 140 -14.76 -0.65 9.02
CA VAL A 140 -15.73 -1.08 8.01
C VAL A 140 -17.12 -1.25 8.62
N ASN A 141 -17.24 -2.01 9.71
CA ASN A 141 -18.48 -2.12 10.47
C ASN A 141 -18.52 -1.08 11.61
N SER A 142 -19.14 0.05 11.33
CA SER A 142 -19.39 1.14 12.29
C SER A 142 -20.88 1.30 12.64
N SER A 143 -21.69 0.26 12.35
CA SER A 143 -23.15 0.32 12.51
C SER A 143 -23.64 0.23 13.96
N GLY A 144 -22.75 -0.10 14.91
CA GLY A 144 -23.09 -0.45 16.29
C GLY A 144 -23.72 -1.84 16.46
N ASN A 145 -23.93 -2.59 15.37
CA ASN A 145 -24.45 -3.96 15.43
C ASN A 145 -23.31 -4.97 15.29
N PRO A 146 -23.36 -6.09 16.04
CA PRO A 146 -22.32 -7.09 15.98
C PRO A 146 -22.36 -7.92 14.70
N ILE A 147 -21.20 -8.41 14.29
CA ILE A 147 -21.01 -9.34 13.16
C ILE A 147 -20.21 -10.57 13.61
N SER A 148 -20.17 -11.60 12.77
CA SER A 148 -19.36 -12.78 13.05
C SER A 148 -17.86 -12.47 13.04
N GLU A 149 -17.06 -13.26 13.76
CA GLU A 149 -15.59 -13.13 13.73
C GLU A 149 -15.03 -13.32 12.31
N GLU A 150 -15.57 -14.24 11.52
CA GLU A 150 -15.15 -14.46 10.13
C GLU A 150 -15.36 -13.20 9.27
N GLU A 151 -16.51 -12.56 9.42
CA GLU A 151 -16.83 -11.31 8.71
C GLU A 151 -15.96 -10.15 9.21
N ALA A 152 -15.72 -10.05 10.52
CA ALA A 152 -14.81 -9.07 11.10
C ALA A 152 -13.38 -9.25 10.60
N ILE A 153 -12.85 -10.48 10.56
CA ILE A 153 -11.53 -10.79 9.99
C ILE A 153 -11.46 -10.34 8.53
N LYS A 154 -12.51 -10.62 7.74
CA LYS A 154 -12.57 -10.17 6.34
C LYS A 154 -12.53 -8.65 6.23
N ASN A 155 -13.22 -7.93 7.12
CA ASN A 155 -13.18 -6.47 7.20
C ASN A 155 -11.79 -5.97 7.58
N VAL A 156 -11.19 -6.48 8.66
CA VAL A 156 -9.84 -6.10 9.12
C VAL A 156 -8.80 -6.30 8.02
N GLN A 157 -8.88 -7.39 7.26
CA GLN A 157 -7.96 -7.65 6.15
C GLN A 157 -8.06 -6.65 4.99
N THR A 158 -9.01 -5.71 5.00
CA THR A 158 -9.05 -4.61 4.03
C THR A 158 -8.13 -3.45 4.38
N TYR A 159 -7.73 -3.30 5.65
CA TYR A 159 -6.94 -2.16 6.14
C TYR A 159 -5.80 -2.52 7.10
N SER A 160 -5.68 -3.79 7.52
CA SER A 160 -4.59 -4.25 8.38
C SER A 160 -4.08 -5.62 7.94
N GLN A 161 -2.78 -5.84 8.11
CA GLN A 161 -2.14 -7.13 7.85
C GLN A 161 -2.16 -8.00 9.11
N PRO A 162 -2.39 -9.33 8.98
CA PRO A 162 -2.20 -10.22 10.11
C PRO A 162 -0.75 -10.19 10.60
N PRO A 163 -0.48 -10.59 11.85
CA PRO A 163 0.89 -10.73 12.35
C PRO A 163 1.73 -11.58 11.39
N ARG A 164 3.04 -11.29 11.31
CA ARG A 164 4.01 -11.91 10.40
C ARG A 164 3.86 -11.53 8.91
N SER A 165 2.82 -10.78 8.54
CA SER A 165 2.51 -10.40 7.16
C SER A 165 2.56 -8.89 6.92
N SER A 166 3.00 -8.11 7.91
CA SER A 166 3.12 -6.65 7.83
C SER A 166 4.56 -6.25 7.52
N GLU A 167 4.78 -5.40 6.52
CA GLU A 167 6.14 -4.90 6.25
C GLU A 167 6.72 -4.07 7.39
N HIS A 168 5.89 -3.52 8.29
CA HIS A 168 6.37 -2.76 9.44
C HIS A 168 7.26 -3.58 10.38
N GLN A 169 7.13 -4.92 10.40
CA GLN A 169 8.02 -5.77 11.19
C GLN A 169 9.47 -5.78 10.70
N THR A 170 9.70 -5.36 9.45
CA THR A 170 11.05 -5.23 8.90
C THR A 170 11.76 -3.98 9.44
N GLY A 171 11.01 -2.99 9.92
CA GLY A 171 11.51 -1.64 10.18
C GLY A 171 11.80 -0.81 8.93
N LEU A 172 11.51 -1.33 7.72
CA LEU A 172 11.77 -0.70 6.42
C LEU A 172 10.54 -0.03 5.81
N ALA A 173 9.37 -0.21 6.42
CA ALA A 173 8.14 0.46 6.04
C ALA A 173 7.85 1.62 7.00
N ILE A 174 7.36 2.72 6.42
CA ILE A 174 6.85 3.88 7.15
C ILE A 174 5.47 4.24 6.60
N ASP A 175 4.58 4.66 7.50
CA ASP A 175 3.36 5.36 7.13
C ASP A 175 3.59 6.85 7.30
N MET A 176 3.34 7.63 6.26
CA MET A 176 3.54 9.08 6.25
C MET A 176 2.44 9.76 5.45
N SER A 177 1.83 10.80 6.01
CA SER A 177 0.81 11.59 5.35
C SER A 177 0.68 12.96 6.03
N ASN A 178 0.06 13.91 5.35
CA ASN A 178 -0.34 15.19 5.93
C ASN A 178 -1.67 15.14 6.70
N ILE A 179 -2.37 14.01 6.67
CA ILE A 179 -3.62 13.73 7.39
C ILE A 179 -3.65 12.27 7.85
N ASP A 180 -4.39 11.99 8.93
CA ASP A 180 -4.48 10.64 9.50
C ASP A 180 -5.54 9.76 8.81
N SER A 181 -6.42 10.37 7.99
CA SER A 181 -7.40 9.65 7.19
C SER A 181 -6.72 8.86 6.07
N LEU A 182 -7.16 7.61 5.89
CA LEU A 182 -6.69 6.74 4.82
C LEU A 182 -7.22 7.21 3.45
N ASN A 183 -6.32 7.41 2.50
CA ASN A 183 -6.55 7.60 1.05
C ASN A 183 -7.21 8.93 0.72
N GLU A 184 -6.99 9.93 1.58
CA GLU A 184 -7.62 11.25 1.47
C GLU A 184 -6.59 12.37 1.24
N SER A 185 -5.29 12.06 1.15
CA SER A 185 -4.26 13.09 0.96
C SER A 185 -4.28 13.63 -0.47
N GLN A 186 -4.54 14.93 -0.61
CA GLN A 186 -4.39 15.61 -1.91
C GLN A 186 -2.91 15.74 -2.37
N TYR A 187 -1.95 15.54 -1.47
CA TYR A 187 -0.51 15.67 -1.73
C TYR A 187 0.18 14.33 -2.02
N ALA A 188 -0.50 13.21 -1.77
CA ALA A 188 0.07 11.87 -1.92
C ALA A 188 0.83 11.64 -3.23
N LYS A 189 0.26 12.04 -4.38
CA LYS A 189 0.93 11.87 -5.68
C LYS A 189 2.24 12.65 -5.79
N GLN A 190 2.30 13.85 -5.20
CA GLN A 190 3.50 14.69 -5.22
C GLN A 190 4.58 14.13 -4.27
N VAL A 191 4.17 13.66 -3.08
CA VAL A 191 5.06 13.00 -2.12
C VAL A 191 5.60 11.68 -2.68
N ALA A 192 4.74 10.84 -3.26
CA ALA A 192 5.15 9.59 -3.91
C ALA A 192 6.14 9.82 -5.07
N ALA A 193 6.00 10.91 -5.82
CA ALA A 193 6.90 11.23 -6.92
C ALA A 193 8.34 11.57 -6.47
N ILE A 194 8.54 12.01 -5.22
CA ILE A 194 9.87 12.30 -4.68
C ILE A 194 10.48 11.13 -3.89
N ALA A 195 9.66 10.16 -3.45
CA ALA A 195 10.08 9.03 -2.63
C ALA A 195 11.32 8.27 -3.18
N PRO A 196 11.45 8.01 -4.51
CA PRO A 196 12.59 7.26 -5.04
C PRO A 196 13.92 8.00 -4.91
N LYS A 197 13.92 9.31 -4.70
CA LYS A 197 15.15 10.09 -4.43
C LYS A 197 15.77 9.74 -3.08
N TYR A 198 15.00 9.12 -2.19
CA TYR A 198 15.38 8.74 -0.84
C TYR A 198 15.35 7.21 -0.63
N GLY A 199 15.25 6.43 -1.71
CA GLY A 199 15.21 4.97 -1.64
C GLY A 199 13.87 4.35 -1.25
N PHE A 200 12.80 5.16 -1.25
CA PHE A 200 11.44 4.69 -0.98
C PHE A 200 10.61 4.52 -2.25
N VAL A 201 9.70 3.56 -2.21
CA VAL A 201 8.61 3.42 -3.19
C VAL A 201 7.27 3.54 -2.50
N LEU A 202 6.27 4.08 -3.20
CA LEU A 202 4.87 3.88 -2.80
C LEU A 202 4.56 2.39 -2.97
N ARG A 203 4.39 1.68 -1.84
CA ARG A 203 4.45 0.22 -1.85
C ARG A 203 3.24 -0.43 -2.52
N PHE A 204 2.08 0.20 -2.35
CA PHE A 204 0.79 -0.27 -2.85
C PHE A 204 0.15 0.78 -3.77
N PRO A 205 0.65 0.91 -5.01
CA PRO A 205 0.12 1.87 -5.97
C PRO A 205 -1.21 1.41 -6.58
N GLU A 206 -1.95 2.35 -7.16
CA GLU A 206 -3.24 2.09 -7.81
C GLU A 206 -3.11 1.05 -8.93
N GLY A 207 -4.07 0.13 -9.02
CA GLY A 207 -4.10 -0.90 -10.07
C GLY A 207 -3.15 -2.09 -9.87
N LYS A 208 -2.38 -2.16 -8.77
CA LYS A 208 -1.40 -3.25 -8.50
C LYS A 208 -1.84 -4.27 -7.43
N LYS A 209 -3.12 -4.27 -7.04
CA LYS A 209 -3.66 -5.17 -6.01
C LYS A 209 -3.50 -6.66 -6.38
N ALA A 210 -3.51 -7.00 -7.66
CA ALA A 210 -3.36 -8.40 -8.09
C ALA A 210 -1.97 -8.95 -7.75
N GLU A 211 -0.95 -8.10 -7.85
CA GLU A 211 0.44 -8.41 -7.55
C GLU A 211 0.73 -8.35 -6.05
N THR A 212 0.33 -7.27 -5.38
CA THR A 212 0.66 -7.02 -3.96
C THR A 212 -0.28 -7.74 -2.98
N GLY A 213 -1.51 -8.03 -3.40
CA GLY A 213 -2.59 -8.51 -2.54
C GLY A 213 -3.22 -7.42 -1.65
N ILE A 214 -2.78 -6.17 -1.76
CA ILE A 214 -3.19 -5.03 -0.93
C ILE A 214 -3.74 -3.92 -1.84
N GLY A 215 -4.78 -3.22 -1.38
CA GLY A 215 -5.38 -2.10 -2.11
C GLY A 215 -4.43 -0.90 -2.23
N TYR A 216 -4.88 0.16 -2.89
CA TYR A 216 -4.12 1.42 -2.91
C TYR A 216 -4.00 1.97 -1.49
N GLU A 217 -2.78 2.35 -1.10
CA GLU A 217 -2.48 2.97 0.19
C GLU A 217 -1.53 4.14 -0.06
N ASP A 218 -2.05 5.36 0.02
CA ASP A 218 -1.31 6.58 -0.35
C ASP A 218 -0.30 7.07 0.71
N TRP A 219 -0.30 6.43 1.89
CA TRP A 219 0.60 6.68 3.03
C TRP A 219 1.75 5.67 3.18
N HIS A 220 1.65 4.46 2.63
CA HIS A 220 2.59 3.36 2.93
C HIS A 220 3.80 3.38 2.00
N PHE A 221 4.95 3.75 2.54
CA PHE A 221 6.22 3.80 1.82
C PHE A 221 7.18 2.70 2.30
N ARG A 222 7.83 2.04 1.36
CA ARG A 222 8.79 0.96 1.62
C ARG A 222 10.18 1.34 1.13
N TYR A 223 11.17 1.28 2.03
CA TYR A 223 12.58 1.41 1.67
C TYR A 223 13.04 0.15 0.93
N VAL A 224 13.69 0.35 -0.22
CA VAL A 224 14.24 -0.70 -1.07
C VAL A 224 15.64 -0.37 -1.58
N GLY A 225 16.24 0.73 -1.10
CA GLY A 225 17.51 1.26 -1.61
C GLY A 225 17.33 2.22 -2.80
N LEU A 226 18.28 3.14 -2.98
CA LEU A 226 18.18 4.26 -3.92
C LEU A 226 18.02 3.83 -5.38
N GLU A 227 18.88 2.93 -5.85
CA GLU A 227 18.89 2.50 -7.26
C GLU A 227 17.67 1.64 -7.58
N ASN A 228 17.32 0.73 -6.67
CA ASN A 228 16.15 -0.13 -6.78
C ASN A 228 14.86 0.70 -6.82
N ALA A 229 14.69 1.67 -5.93
CA ALA A 229 13.49 2.50 -5.88
C ALA A 229 13.29 3.31 -7.17
N LYS A 230 14.37 3.89 -7.71
CA LYS A 230 14.35 4.60 -8.99
C LYS A 230 13.94 3.68 -10.13
N TYR A 231 14.59 2.52 -10.25
CA TYR A 231 14.29 1.54 -11.29
C TYR A 231 12.85 1.03 -11.19
N MET A 232 12.39 0.66 -9.99
CA MET A 232 11.02 0.22 -9.75
C MET A 232 9.99 1.27 -10.17
N THR A 233 10.25 2.55 -9.85
CA THR A 233 9.34 3.64 -10.18
C THR A 233 9.32 3.93 -11.68
N GLU A 234 10.48 4.01 -12.32
CA GLU A 234 10.60 4.24 -13.77
C GLU A 234 9.89 3.16 -14.58
N HIS A 235 9.96 1.90 -14.12
CA HIS A 235 9.36 0.76 -14.80
C HIS A 235 7.96 0.36 -14.28
N ASN A 236 7.39 1.15 -13.36
CA ASN A 236 6.09 0.91 -12.72
C ASN A 236 5.96 -0.53 -12.17
N LEU A 237 6.95 -0.93 -11.37
CA LEU A 237 7.06 -2.25 -10.77
C LEU A 237 6.69 -2.22 -9.29
N THR A 238 5.96 -3.23 -8.86
CA THR A 238 5.85 -3.62 -7.44
C THR A 238 7.12 -4.33 -6.99
N LEU A 239 7.33 -4.46 -5.68
CA LEU A 239 8.46 -5.25 -5.14
C LEU A 239 8.37 -6.71 -5.62
N GLU A 240 7.16 -7.28 -5.68
CA GLU A 240 6.90 -8.63 -6.18
C GLU A 240 7.31 -8.83 -7.64
N GLU A 241 7.05 -7.84 -8.50
CA GLU A 241 7.47 -7.88 -9.90
C GLU A 241 8.98 -7.65 -10.05
N TYR A 242 9.53 -6.72 -9.26
CA TYR A 242 10.94 -6.38 -9.30
C TYR A 242 11.83 -7.55 -8.89
N LEU A 243 11.50 -8.26 -7.80
CA LEU A 243 12.25 -9.42 -7.33
C LEU A 243 12.37 -10.53 -8.37
N LYS A 244 11.37 -10.71 -9.25
CA LYS A 244 11.41 -11.72 -10.33
C LYS A 244 12.44 -11.40 -11.42
N LEU A 245 12.90 -10.15 -11.49
CA LEU A 245 13.94 -9.73 -12.43
C LEU A 245 15.35 -9.98 -11.88
N LEU A 246 15.49 -10.05 -10.55
CA LEU A 246 16.77 -10.16 -9.87
C LEU A 246 17.26 -11.62 -9.79
N PRO A 247 18.58 -11.84 -9.80
CA PRO A 247 19.15 -13.12 -9.42
C PRO A 247 18.76 -13.49 -7.98
N ALA A 248 18.62 -14.79 -7.76
CA ALA A 248 18.36 -15.36 -6.43
C ALA A 248 19.55 -15.14 -5.49
#